data_AF-A0A1P9X3M7-F1
#
_entry.id   AF-A0A1P9X3M7-F1
#
_cell.length_a   1.000
_cell.length_b   1.000
_cell.length_c   1.000
_cell.angle_alpha   90.00
_cell.angle_beta   90.00
_cell.angle_gamma   90.00
#
_symmetry.space_group_name_H-M   'P 1'
#
loop_
_entity.id
_entity.type
_entity.pdbx_description
1 polymer ?
#
loop_
_entity_poly.entity_id
_entity_poly.type
_entity_poly.pdbx_seq_one_letter_code
_entity_poly.pdbx_strand_id
1 'polypeptide(L)'
;MKPGYYWLAYDFENLFFCCQICNQVYKKNYFPLADESKRANSHHDDHTLEESLILHPAFDAIDEHLTFEAEIAKPKNGSRKGTETIKRTGLNRELLLKERLEHLKKLRFLAKGVEQNIAYADEIRAAFKEWGKFDSLFSAMVRANFPSLI
;
A
#
# COMPACT_ATOMS: atom_id res chain seq x y z
N MET A 1 -0.85 -27.69 -12.62
CA MET A 1 -0.47 -27.13 -11.30
C MET A 1 0.73 -27.90 -10.78
N LYS A 2 1.91 -27.28 -10.82
CA LYS A 2 3.20 -27.60 -10.15
C LYS A 2 4.14 -26.40 -10.39
N PRO A 3 4.99 -25.94 -9.46
CA PRO A 3 4.92 -26.03 -7.99
C PRO A 3 4.09 -24.87 -7.39
N GLY A 4 3.69 -25.00 -6.13
CA GLY A 4 2.98 -23.97 -5.36
C GLY A 4 2.93 -24.34 -3.88
N TYR A 5 2.68 -23.36 -3.03
CA TYR A 5 2.74 -23.48 -1.56
C TYR A 5 1.49 -24.17 -0.98
N TYR A 6 1.19 -25.41 -1.40
CA TYR A 6 -0.01 -26.13 -0.96
C TYR A 6 -0.04 -26.36 0.56
N TRP A 7 1.13 -26.50 1.18
CA TRP A 7 1.26 -26.68 2.62
C TRP A 7 0.95 -25.41 3.42
N LEU A 8 1.04 -24.23 2.80
CA LEU A 8 0.67 -22.95 3.41
C LEU A 8 -0.80 -22.57 3.16
N ALA A 9 -1.53 -23.34 2.34
CA ALA A 9 -2.89 -22.97 1.94
C ALA A 9 -3.90 -22.98 3.10
N TYR A 10 -3.63 -23.78 4.12
CA TYR A 10 -4.48 -23.95 5.31
C TYR A 10 -3.81 -23.47 6.60
N ASP A 11 -2.72 -22.73 6.48
CA ASP A 11 -2.09 -22.08 7.62
C ASP A 11 -2.85 -20.79 7.97
N PHE A 12 -3.40 -20.71 9.17
CA PHE A 12 -4.16 -19.54 9.64
C PHE A 12 -3.30 -18.26 9.66
N GLU A 13 -1.99 -18.39 9.88
CA GLU A 13 -1.06 -17.25 9.85
C GLU A 13 -0.79 -16.75 8.42
N ASN A 14 -1.18 -17.53 7.40
CA ASN A 14 -1.08 -17.19 5.99
C ASN A 14 -2.43 -16.73 5.37
N LEU A 15 -3.47 -16.52 6.19
CA LEU A 15 -4.79 -16.07 5.74
C LEU A 15 -5.01 -14.58 6.05
N PHE A 16 -5.10 -13.76 4.99
CA PHE A 16 -5.28 -12.32 5.10
C PHE A 16 -6.54 -11.83 4.38
N PHE A 17 -7.23 -10.86 4.99
CA PHE A 17 -8.26 -10.10 4.30
C PHE A 17 -7.63 -9.27 3.18
N CYS A 18 -8.16 -9.42 1.98
CA CYS A 18 -7.65 -8.74 0.80
C CYS A 18 -8.80 -8.28 -0.11
N CYS A 19 -8.55 -7.19 -0.85
CA CYS A 19 -9.51 -6.71 -1.82
C CYS A 19 -9.68 -7.74 -2.95
N GLN A 20 -10.94 -8.02 -3.37
CA GLN A 20 -11.23 -9.05 -4.37
C GLN A 20 -10.46 -8.82 -5.67
N ILE A 21 -10.49 -7.59 -6.20
CA ILE A 21 -9.79 -7.24 -7.44
C ILE A 21 -8.26 -7.40 -7.27
N CYS A 22 -7.72 -6.99 -6.13
CA CYS A 22 -6.29 -7.09 -5.83
C CYS A 22 -5.85 -8.56 -5.87
N ASN A 23 -6.59 -9.44 -5.19
CA ASN A 23 -6.24 -10.84 -5.06
C ASN A 23 -6.58 -11.67 -6.31
N GLN A 24 -7.78 -11.54 -6.86
CA GLN A 24 -8.28 -12.41 -7.93
C GLN A 24 -7.91 -11.93 -9.34
N VAL A 25 -7.75 -10.62 -9.56
CA VAL A 25 -7.46 -10.05 -10.89
C VAL A 25 -5.98 -9.75 -11.06
N TYR A 26 -5.36 -9.05 -10.10
CA TYR A 26 -3.97 -8.60 -10.24
C TYR A 26 -2.94 -9.59 -9.68
N LYS A 27 -3.09 -10.05 -8.43
CA LYS A 27 -2.11 -10.91 -7.76
C LYS A 27 -2.20 -12.36 -8.24
N LYS A 28 -3.39 -12.97 -8.20
CA LYS A 28 -3.62 -14.38 -8.49
C LYS A 28 -2.62 -15.27 -7.71
N ASN A 29 -1.99 -16.21 -8.40
CA ASN A 29 -0.92 -17.07 -7.90
C ASN A 29 0.48 -16.46 -8.06
N TYR A 30 0.59 -15.17 -8.39
CA TYR A 30 1.87 -14.52 -8.56
C TYR A 30 2.51 -14.25 -7.19
N PHE A 31 3.69 -14.82 -6.98
CA PHE A 31 4.49 -14.70 -5.77
C PHE A 31 5.97 -14.60 -6.14
N PRO A 32 6.43 -13.39 -6.51
CA PRO A 32 7.79 -13.15 -6.99
C PRO A 32 8.78 -13.14 -5.83
N LEU A 33 9.95 -13.76 -6.04
CA LEU A 33 11.05 -13.69 -5.09
C LEU A 33 12.15 -12.73 -5.60
N ALA A 34 12.92 -12.16 -4.67
CA ALA A 34 14.11 -11.39 -5.02
C ALA A 34 15.16 -12.26 -5.71
N ASP A 35 15.22 -13.54 -5.30
CA ASP A 35 16.03 -14.60 -5.87
C ASP A 35 15.18 -15.88 -6.03
N GLU A 36 14.84 -16.20 -7.28
CA GLU A 36 14.01 -17.37 -7.61
C GLU A 36 14.71 -18.70 -7.36
N SER A 37 16.04 -18.74 -7.23
CA SER A 37 16.78 -19.96 -6.90
C SER A 37 16.53 -20.42 -5.45
N LYS A 38 16.05 -19.53 -4.59
CA LYS A 38 15.73 -19.81 -3.18
C LYS A 38 14.30 -20.31 -2.96
N ARG A 39 13.52 -20.47 -4.02
CA ARG A 39 12.13 -20.91 -3.91
C ARG A 39 12.03 -22.29 -3.28
N ALA A 40 11.25 -22.40 -2.21
CA ALA A 40 10.80 -23.65 -1.64
C ALA A 40 9.87 -24.36 -2.64
N ASN A 41 10.22 -25.59 -2.98
CA ASN A 41 9.48 -26.43 -3.93
C ASN A 41 8.63 -27.48 -3.22
N SER A 42 8.86 -27.70 -1.93
CA SER A 42 8.11 -28.63 -1.10
C SER A 42 8.00 -28.15 0.36
N HIS A 43 7.07 -28.76 1.09
CA HIS A 43 6.90 -28.57 2.54
C HIS A 43 8.10 -29.01 3.41
N HIS A 44 9.12 -29.64 2.82
CA HIS A 44 10.38 -29.98 3.50
C HIS A 44 11.44 -28.88 3.34
N ASP A 45 11.22 -27.93 2.43
CA ASP A 45 12.15 -26.83 2.21
C ASP A 45 11.88 -25.71 3.22
N ASP A 46 12.95 -25.05 3.66
CA ASP A 46 12.84 -23.87 4.51
C ASP A 46 12.46 -22.64 3.69
N HIS A 47 11.16 -22.38 3.61
CA HIS A 47 10.61 -21.22 2.91
C HIS A 47 10.89 -19.89 3.63
N THR A 48 11.43 -19.88 4.84
CA THR A 48 11.81 -18.64 5.55
C THR A 48 13.05 -17.97 4.96
N LEU A 49 13.79 -18.69 4.10
CA LEU A 49 14.94 -18.17 3.35
C LEU A 49 14.53 -17.35 2.12
N GLU A 50 13.24 -17.34 1.77
CA GLU A 50 12.70 -16.59 0.65
C GLU A 50 12.56 -15.10 0.97
N GLU A 51 12.77 -14.25 -0.03
CA GLU A 51 12.49 -12.83 0.07
C GLU A 51 11.42 -12.46 -0.97
N SER A 52 10.15 -12.33 -0.54
CA SER A 52 9.04 -11.92 -1.41
C SER A 52 9.22 -10.48 -1.89
N LEU A 53 8.95 -10.22 -3.18
CA LEU A 53 8.87 -8.86 -3.73
C LEU A 53 7.48 -8.23 -3.57
N ILE A 54 6.48 -8.95 -3.09
CA ILE A 54 5.18 -8.34 -2.69
C ILE A 54 5.20 -8.09 -1.19
N LEU A 55 4.79 -6.88 -0.79
CA LEU A 55 4.71 -6.48 0.61
C LEU A 55 3.79 -7.41 1.40
N HIS A 56 4.30 -7.91 2.53
CA HIS A 56 3.56 -8.72 3.46
C HIS A 56 2.78 -7.82 4.45
N PRO A 57 1.44 -7.88 4.49
CA PRO A 57 0.63 -6.95 5.28
C PRO A 57 0.93 -6.95 6.80
N ALA A 58 1.41 -8.07 7.35
CA ALA A 58 1.70 -8.18 8.79
C ALA A 58 3.16 -7.87 9.18
N PHE A 59 4.10 -7.86 8.23
CA PHE A 59 5.53 -7.82 8.55
C PHE A 59 6.25 -6.64 7.90
N ASP A 60 5.82 -6.21 6.71
CA ASP A 60 6.47 -5.12 6.01
C ASP A 60 5.87 -3.76 6.42
N ALA A 61 6.75 -2.80 6.72
CA ALA A 61 6.36 -1.42 6.95
C ALA A 61 6.04 -0.73 5.61
N ILE A 62 4.75 -0.56 5.30
CA ILE A 62 4.27 -0.04 4.01
C ILE A 62 4.92 1.33 3.67
N ASP A 63 5.08 2.20 4.67
CA ASP A 63 5.62 3.55 4.52
C ASP A 63 7.13 3.58 4.17
N GLU A 64 7.84 2.46 4.30
CA GLU A 64 9.23 2.32 3.84
C GLU A 64 9.31 2.05 2.34
N HIS A 65 8.25 1.47 1.76
CA HIS A 65 8.26 0.97 0.39
C HIS A 65 7.33 1.74 -0.55
N LEU A 66 6.28 2.37 -0.03
CA LEU A 66 5.29 3.11 -0.81
C LEU A 66 5.24 4.57 -0.38
N THR A 67 4.96 5.44 -1.35
CA THR A 67 4.63 6.84 -1.15
C THR A 67 3.57 7.25 -2.16
N PHE A 68 3.11 8.50 -2.09
CA PHE A 68 2.16 9.06 -3.02
C PHE A 68 2.71 10.35 -3.62
N GLU A 69 2.48 10.54 -4.90
CA GLU A 69 2.60 11.82 -5.58
C GLU A 69 1.23 12.16 -6.13
N ALA A 70 0.59 13.18 -5.54
CA ALA A 70 -0.84 13.41 -5.73
C ALA A 70 -1.64 12.12 -5.43
N GLU A 71 -2.52 11.71 -6.35
CA GLU A 71 -3.34 10.50 -6.25
C GLU A 71 -2.61 9.20 -6.65
N ILE A 72 -1.37 9.28 -7.10
CA ILE A 72 -0.65 8.14 -7.69
C ILE A 72 0.24 7.50 -6.63
N ALA A 73 0.06 6.20 -6.38
CA ALA A 73 0.97 5.44 -5.54
C ALA A 73 2.30 5.23 -6.29
N LYS A 74 3.43 5.49 -5.62
CA LYS A 74 4.78 5.32 -6.17
C LYS A 74 5.66 4.51 -5.22
N PRO A 75 6.66 3.77 -5.74
CA PRO A 75 7.67 3.16 -4.90
C PRO A 75 8.49 4.26 -4.23
N LYS A 76 8.65 4.17 -2.91
CA LYS A 76 9.51 5.09 -2.15
C LYS A 76 10.97 4.74 -2.40
N ASN A 77 11.80 5.73 -2.70
CA ASN A 77 13.26 5.58 -2.85
C ASN A 77 13.69 4.41 -3.77
N GLY A 78 12.94 4.14 -4.84
CA GLY A 78 13.25 3.03 -5.76
C GLY A 78 12.98 1.63 -5.21
N SER A 79 12.18 1.50 -4.15
CA SER A 79 11.80 0.21 -3.54
C SER A 79 11.30 -0.80 -4.58
N ARG A 80 12.03 -1.91 -4.73
CA ARG A 80 11.66 -3.05 -5.58
C ARG A 80 10.35 -3.68 -5.11
N LYS A 81 10.22 -3.90 -3.78
CA LYS A 81 8.98 -4.40 -3.17
C LYS A 81 7.78 -3.50 -3.45
N GLY A 82 7.97 -2.19 -3.32
CA GLY A 82 6.93 -1.20 -3.58
C GLY A 82 6.48 -1.22 -5.05
N THR A 83 7.44 -1.28 -5.97
CA THR A 83 7.18 -1.34 -7.41
C THR A 83 6.33 -2.56 -7.77
N GLU A 84 6.75 -3.74 -7.31
CA GLU A 84 6.05 -4.98 -7.63
C GLU A 84 4.68 -5.03 -6.94
N THR A 85 4.58 -4.53 -5.70
CA THR A 85 3.30 -4.45 -4.99
C THR A 85 2.29 -3.57 -5.72
N ILE A 86 2.67 -2.34 -6.13
CA ILE A 86 1.78 -1.44 -6.87
C ILE A 86 1.23 -2.12 -8.12
N LYS A 87 2.13 -2.77 -8.88
CA LYS A 87 1.79 -3.50 -10.11
C LYS A 87 0.85 -4.68 -9.84
N ARG A 88 1.16 -5.50 -8.83
CA ARG A 88 0.48 -6.78 -8.56
C ARG A 88 -0.77 -6.68 -7.71
N THR A 89 -1.07 -5.50 -7.19
CA THR A 89 -2.35 -5.22 -6.53
C THR A 89 -3.23 -4.28 -7.35
N GLY A 90 -2.69 -3.69 -8.42
CA GLY A 90 -3.40 -2.71 -9.23
C GLY A 90 -3.71 -1.45 -8.45
N LEU A 91 -2.80 -1.01 -7.56
CA LEU A 91 -3.03 0.16 -6.69
C LEU A 91 -3.26 1.46 -7.47
N ASN A 92 -2.86 1.51 -8.74
CA ASN A 92 -3.08 2.63 -9.65
C ASN A 92 -4.09 2.29 -10.77
N ARG A 93 -5.06 1.41 -10.51
CA ARG A 93 -6.17 1.19 -11.44
C ARG A 93 -7.08 2.42 -11.49
N GLU A 94 -7.72 2.65 -12.64
CA GLU A 94 -8.50 3.85 -12.97
C GLU A 94 -9.48 4.27 -11.86
N LEU A 95 -10.26 3.32 -11.34
CA LEU A 95 -11.23 3.58 -10.28
C LEU A 95 -10.59 4.16 -9.01
N LEU A 96 -9.47 3.58 -8.56
CA LEU A 96 -8.77 4.04 -7.34
C LEU A 96 -8.12 5.40 -7.57
N LEU A 97 -7.56 5.64 -8.77
CA LEU A 97 -7.00 6.95 -9.12
C LEU A 97 -8.08 8.03 -9.10
N LYS A 98 -9.25 7.76 -9.67
CA LYS A 98 -10.38 8.69 -9.66
C LYS A 98 -10.86 8.99 -8.24
N GLU A 99 -11.05 7.97 -7.41
CA GLU A 99 -11.47 8.14 -6.01
C GLU A 99 -10.44 8.96 -5.21
N ARG A 100 -9.15 8.64 -5.34
CA ARG A 100 -8.07 9.37 -4.67
C ARG A 100 -7.95 10.81 -5.16
N LEU A 101 -8.10 11.06 -6.45
CA LEU A 101 -8.06 12.41 -7.01
C LEU A 101 -9.22 13.28 -6.50
N GLU A 102 -10.45 12.74 -6.45
CA GLU A 102 -11.60 13.47 -5.91
C GLU A 102 -11.44 13.77 -4.42
N HIS A 103 -10.88 12.83 -3.64
CA HIS A 103 -10.55 13.07 -2.25
C HIS A 103 -9.45 14.14 -2.10
N LEU A 104 -8.38 14.05 -2.90
CA LEU A 104 -7.27 14.98 -2.89
C LEU A 104 -7.69 16.41 -3.24
N LYS A 105 -8.63 16.60 -4.17
CA LYS A 105 -9.20 17.94 -4.49
C LYS A 105 -9.84 18.59 -3.27
N LYS A 106 -10.59 17.82 -2.48
CA LYS A 106 -11.22 18.31 -1.23
C LYS A 106 -10.15 18.69 -0.20
N LEU A 107 -9.14 17.84 -0.01
CA LEU A 107 -8.03 18.13 0.89
C LEU A 107 -7.25 19.38 0.47
N ARG A 108 -6.94 19.54 -0.82
CA ARG A 108 -6.27 20.74 -1.34
C ARG A 108 -7.07 22.01 -1.10
N PHE A 109 -8.40 21.96 -1.25
CA PHE A 109 -9.28 23.09 -0.95
C PHE A 109 -9.19 23.48 0.54
N LEU A 110 -9.24 22.50 1.45
CA LEU A 110 -9.12 22.73 2.88
C LEU A 110 -7.72 23.27 3.27
N ALA A 111 -6.66 22.68 2.72
CA ALA A 111 -5.28 23.12 2.95
C ALA A 111 -5.08 24.58 2.52
N LYS A 112 -5.63 24.98 1.36
CA LYS A 112 -5.62 26.38 0.92
C LYS A 112 -6.34 27.31 1.89
N GLY A 113 -7.45 26.86 2.48
CA GLY A 113 -8.15 27.60 3.54
C GLY A 113 -7.27 27.85 4.77
N VAL A 114 -6.46 26.86 5.15
CA VAL A 114 -5.48 26.98 6.24
C VAL A 114 -4.39 28.00 5.91
N GLU A 115 -3.86 27.98 4.69
CA GLU A 115 -2.86 28.96 4.22
C GLU A 115 -3.41 30.41 4.22
N GLN A 116 -4.71 30.55 3.98
CA GLN A 116 -5.43 31.83 4.00
C GLN A 116 -5.90 32.24 5.40
N ASN A 117 -5.58 31.46 6.44
CA ASN A 117 -5.94 31.70 7.83
C ASN A 117 -7.44 31.98 8.04
N ILE A 118 -8.30 31.17 7.42
CA ILE A 118 -9.75 31.28 7.61
C ILE A 118 -10.15 30.97 9.07
N ALA A 119 -11.37 31.36 9.46
CA ALA A 119 -11.87 31.23 10.83
C ALA A 119 -11.75 29.82 11.44
N TYR A 120 -11.70 28.77 10.62
CA TYR A 120 -11.61 27.36 11.04
C TYR A 120 -10.25 26.71 10.75
N ALA A 121 -9.18 27.49 10.58
CA ALA A 121 -7.88 26.96 10.17
C ALA A 121 -7.30 25.94 11.17
N ASP A 122 -7.51 26.16 12.47
CA ASP A 122 -6.99 25.26 13.52
C ASP A 122 -7.75 23.93 13.56
N GLU A 123 -9.07 23.94 13.38
CA GLU A 123 -9.88 22.73 13.28
C GLU A 123 -9.49 21.92 12.04
N ILE A 124 -9.22 22.59 10.92
CA ILE A 124 -8.76 21.92 9.70
C ILE A 124 -7.38 21.29 9.94
N ARG A 125 -6.43 22.00 10.57
CA ARG A 125 -5.13 21.41 10.94
C ARG A 125 -5.28 20.18 11.84
N ALA A 126 -6.17 20.24 12.83
CA ALA A 126 -6.46 19.09 13.68
C ALA A 126 -7.01 17.91 12.86
N ALA A 127 -7.91 18.18 11.90
CA ALA A 127 -8.44 17.15 11.01
C ALA A 127 -7.35 16.51 10.14
N PHE A 128 -6.40 17.29 9.60
CA PHE A 128 -5.27 16.73 8.84
C PHE A 128 -4.40 15.79 9.67
N LYS A 129 -4.13 16.14 10.93
CA LYS A 129 -3.40 15.26 11.87
C LYS A 129 -4.14 13.95 12.10
N GLU A 130 -5.47 13.99 12.25
CA GLU A 130 -6.30 12.80 12.38
C GLU A 130 -6.26 11.94 11.11
N TRP A 131 -6.48 12.54 9.93
CA TRP A 131 -6.44 11.82 8.65
C TRP A 131 -5.05 11.28 8.31
N GLY A 132 -4.00 11.85 8.90
CA GLY A 132 -2.62 11.40 8.79
C GLY A 132 -2.29 10.14 9.58
N LYS A 133 -3.14 9.70 10.51
CA LYS A 133 -2.89 8.51 11.35
C LYS A 133 -2.89 7.21 10.53
N PHE A 134 -2.07 6.24 10.91
CA PHE A 134 -1.86 5.00 10.14
C PHE A 134 -3.12 4.18 9.87
N ASP A 135 -4.08 4.21 10.78
CA ASP A 135 -5.37 3.52 10.69
C ASP A 135 -6.42 4.28 9.86
N SER A 136 -6.16 5.54 9.51
CA SER A 136 -7.07 6.35 8.71
C SER A 136 -7.01 6.00 7.22
N LEU A 137 -8.18 6.01 6.58
CA LEU A 137 -8.29 5.84 5.13
C LEU A 137 -7.56 6.99 4.41
N PHE A 138 -6.81 6.65 3.36
CA PHE A 138 -5.95 7.57 2.60
C PHE A 138 -4.76 8.16 3.37
N SER A 139 -4.49 7.73 4.59
CA SER A 139 -3.50 8.38 5.45
C SER A 139 -2.10 8.50 4.84
N ALA A 140 -1.60 7.46 4.17
CA ALA A 140 -0.32 7.52 3.47
C ALA A 140 -0.29 8.61 2.37
N MET A 141 -1.41 8.81 1.66
CA MET A 141 -1.56 9.88 0.66
C MET A 141 -1.61 11.25 1.32
N VAL A 142 -2.31 11.38 2.46
CA VAL A 142 -2.37 12.64 3.22
C VAL A 142 -0.98 13.02 3.73
N ARG A 143 -0.27 12.09 4.39
CA ARG A 143 1.10 12.30 4.90
C ARG A 143 2.06 12.74 3.79
N ALA A 144 1.95 12.13 2.60
CA ALA A 144 2.84 12.44 1.48
C ALA A 144 2.56 13.81 0.84
N ASN A 145 1.28 14.20 0.72
CA ASN A 145 0.90 15.44 0.02
C ASN A 145 0.84 16.68 0.92
N PHE A 146 0.67 16.51 2.24
CA PHE A 146 0.50 17.61 3.19
C PHE A 146 1.41 17.49 4.42
N PRO A 147 2.73 17.30 4.26
CA PRO A 147 3.64 17.05 5.37
C PRO A 147 3.70 18.21 6.39
N SER A 148 3.37 19.44 6.00
CA SER A 148 3.32 20.60 6.89
C SER A 148 2.06 20.69 7.75
N LEU A 149 1.05 19.84 7.50
CA LEU A 149 -0.23 19.81 8.21
C LEU A 149 -0.39 18.57 9.10
N ILE A 150 0.67 17.74 9.19
CA ILE A 150 0.71 16.47 9.92
C ILE A 150 1.63 16.62 11.12
#